data_AF-A0A484ZGW3-F1
#
_entry.id   AF-A0A484ZGW3-F1
#
_cell.length_a   1.000
_cell.length_b   1.000
_cell.length_c   1.000
_cell.angle_alpha   90.00
_cell.angle_beta   90.00
_cell.angle_gamma   90.00
#
_symmetry.space_group_name_H-M   'P 1'
#
loop_
_entity.id
_entity.type
_entity.pdbx_description
1 polymer ?
#
loop_
_entity_poly.entity_id
_entity_poly.type
_entity_poly.pdbx_seq_one_letter_code
_entity_poly.pdbx_strand_id
1 'polypeptide(L)'
;MFTETWPSINWGIVDYQRHPKPGYLALQRAYQPVLPSIEPKAESWVQGETGHIGLWAINDHWRNYFHASLHWKIVQDDKTLSEGEQAINLMADSGQKVIELPITPRSNRTITVESDILSSGAKY
;
A
#
# COMPACT_ATOMS: atom_id res chain seq x y z
N MET A 1 -9.15 1.19 18.92
CA MET A 1 -8.48 1.28 20.24
C MET A 1 -7.22 0.42 20.18
N PHE A 2 -6.17 0.73 20.94
CA PHE A 2 -4.95 -0.10 20.87
C PHE A 2 -5.10 -1.40 21.66
N THR A 3 -5.42 -1.33 22.96
CA THR A 3 -5.57 -2.50 23.85
C THR A 3 -6.97 -2.62 24.47
N GLU A 4 -7.25 -3.77 25.07
CA GLU A 4 -8.47 -4.04 25.85
C GLU A 4 -8.20 -4.03 27.36
N THR A 5 -9.20 -3.65 28.16
CA THR A 5 -9.11 -3.59 29.63
C THR A 5 -9.67 -4.84 30.33
N TRP A 6 -10.42 -5.68 29.62
CA TRP A 6 -11.01 -6.94 30.08
C TRP A 6 -11.35 -7.84 28.88
N PRO A 7 -11.55 -9.15 29.06
CA PRO A 7 -11.92 -10.07 27.97
C PRO A 7 -13.23 -9.63 27.30
N SER A 8 -13.15 -9.14 26.06
CA SER A 8 -14.30 -8.57 25.37
C SER A 8 -14.15 -8.63 23.85
N ILE A 9 -15.26 -8.44 23.15
CA ILE A 9 -15.29 -8.25 21.69
C ILE A 9 -15.37 -6.74 21.44
N ASN A 10 -14.28 -6.13 21.00
CA ASN A 10 -14.21 -4.69 20.73
C ASN A 10 -13.15 -4.37 19.65
N TRP A 11 -12.91 -3.07 19.41
CA TRP A 11 -11.97 -2.53 18.41
C TRP A 11 -10.50 -2.48 18.86
N GLY A 12 -10.11 -3.23 19.87
CA GLY A 12 -8.72 -3.39 20.33
C GLY A 12 -7.95 -4.28 19.37
N ILE A 13 -6.76 -3.84 18.94
CA ILE A 13 -5.87 -4.63 18.07
C ILE A 13 -4.89 -5.51 18.84
N VAL A 14 -4.79 -5.30 20.16
CA VAL A 14 -4.09 -6.17 21.12
C VAL A 14 -5.10 -6.59 22.18
N ASP A 15 -5.25 -7.89 22.41
CA ASP A 15 -6.23 -8.42 23.37
C ASP A 15 -5.86 -8.11 24.84
N TYR A 16 -6.77 -8.42 25.76
CA TYR A 16 -6.55 -8.25 27.20
C TYR A 16 -5.29 -8.96 27.73
N GLN A 17 -4.94 -10.12 27.17
CA GLN A 17 -3.76 -10.90 27.55
C GLN A 17 -2.48 -10.47 26.81
N ARG A 18 -2.55 -9.37 26.05
CA ARG A 18 -1.45 -8.78 25.26
C ARG A 18 -1.06 -9.56 24.01
N HIS A 19 -1.94 -10.40 23.49
CA HIS A 19 -1.72 -11.04 22.19
C HIS A 19 -2.12 -10.10 21.04
N PRO A 20 -1.26 -9.97 20.00
CA PRO A 20 -1.59 -9.18 18.82
C PRO A 20 -2.68 -9.88 17.99
N LYS A 21 -3.70 -9.10 17.59
CA LYS A 21 -4.70 -9.53 16.61
C LYS A 21 -4.23 -9.24 15.19
N PRO A 22 -4.87 -9.78 14.14
CA PRO A 22 -4.52 -9.46 12.75
C PRO A 22 -4.49 -7.96 12.45
N GLY A 23 -5.35 -7.17 13.11
CA GLY A 23 -5.34 -5.71 13.01
C GLY A 23 -4.04 -5.05 13.47
N TYR A 24 -3.32 -5.63 14.44
CA TYR A 24 -2.00 -5.12 14.86
C TYR A 24 -0.96 -5.26 13.73
N LEU A 25 -0.94 -6.42 13.06
CA LEU A 25 -0.02 -6.66 11.94
C LEU A 25 -0.38 -5.81 10.72
N ALA A 26 -1.68 -5.60 10.46
CA ALA A 26 -2.13 -4.68 9.43
C ALA A 26 -1.69 -3.24 9.72
N LEU A 27 -1.84 -2.79 10.97
CA LEU A 27 -1.39 -1.46 11.39
C LEU A 27 0.14 -1.31 11.28
N GLN A 28 0.90 -2.32 11.73
CA GLN A 28 2.36 -2.32 11.61
C GLN A 28 2.82 -2.14 10.15
N ARG A 29 2.18 -2.85 9.20
CA ARG A 29 2.48 -2.71 7.77
C ARG A 29 2.09 -1.33 7.23
N ALA A 30 0.95 -0.81 7.64
CA ALA A 30 0.45 0.50 7.21
C ALA A 30 1.24 1.68 7.80
N TYR A 31 1.98 1.47 8.89
CA TYR A 31 2.76 2.49 9.60
C TYR A 31 4.26 2.32 9.36
N GLN A 32 4.66 1.68 8.26
CA GLN A 32 6.05 1.66 7.84
C GLN A 32 6.50 3.09 7.52
N PRO A 33 7.67 3.55 8.01
CA PRO A 33 8.12 4.93 7.80
C PRO A 33 8.27 5.33 6.33
N VAL A 34 8.51 4.38 5.44
CA VAL A 34 8.46 4.56 3.99
C VAL A 34 7.47 3.55 3.45
N LEU A 35 6.45 4.05 2.74
CA LEU A 35 5.30 3.24 2.35
C LEU A 35 4.89 3.50 0.89
N PRO A 36 4.91 2.50 0.01
CA PRO A 36 4.09 2.51 -1.19
C PRO A 36 2.62 2.29 -0.80
N SER A 37 1.74 3.19 -1.20
CA SER A 37 0.31 3.14 -0.87
C SER A 37 -0.55 3.13 -2.13
N ILE A 38 -1.69 2.44 -2.06
CA ILE A 38 -2.58 2.17 -3.19
C ILE A 38 -3.93 2.85 -2.92
N GLU A 39 -4.40 3.63 -3.88
CA GLU A 39 -5.67 4.36 -3.87
C GLU A 39 -6.57 3.84 -5.01
N PRO A 40 -7.45 2.86 -4.76
CA PRO A 40 -8.48 2.49 -5.72
C PRO A 40 -9.48 3.64 -5.88
N LYS A 41 -9.71 4.10 -7.11
CA LYS A 41 -10.65 5.21 -7.40
C LYS A 41 -12.05 4.77 -7.80
N ALA A 42 -12.29 3.46 -7.82
CA ALA A 42 -13.57 2.86 -8.09
C ALA A 42 -14.04 2.09 -6.86
N GLU A 43 -15.29 2.30 -6.45
CA GLU A 43 -15.94 1.54 -5.37
C GLU A 43 -16.22 0.09 -5.79
N SER A 44 -16.51 -0.11 -7.08
CA SER A 44 -16.73 -1.43 -7.69
C SER A 44 -15.84 -1.62 -8.93
N TRP A 45 -15.34 -2.83 -9.10
CA TRP A 45 -14.49 -3.22 -10.22
C TRP A 45 -15.24 -4.21 -11.11
N VAL A 46 -15.71 -3.73 -12.26
CA VAL A 46 -16.53 -4.51 -13.20
C VAL A 46 -15.66 -5.04 -14.34
N GLN A 47 -15.88 -6.30 -14.72
CA GLN A 47 -15.19 -6.92 -15.84
C GLN A 47 -15.39 -6.11 -17.13
N GLY A 48 -14.30 -5.76 -17.81
CA GLY A 48 -14.31 -5.01 -19.06
C GLY A 48 -14.46 -3.50 -18.92
N GLU A 49 -14.74 -2.99 -17.72
CA GLU A 49 -14.83 -1.55 -17.45
C GLU A 49 -13.52 -1.03 -16.87
N THR A 50 -12.98 0.05 -17.45
CA THR A 50 -11.72 0.63 -17.00
C THR A 50 -11.92 1.46 -15.73
N GLY A 51 -11.37 0.99 -14.62
CA GLY A 51 -11.19 1.77 -13.39
C GLY A 51 -9.80 2.41 -13.34
N HIS A 52 -9.52 3.14 -12.26
CA HIS A 52 -8.21 3.76 -12.04
C HIS A 52 -7.69 3.43 -10.64
N ILE A 53 -6.38 3.23 -10.53
CA ILE A 53 -5.69 3.20 -9.24
C ILE A 53 -4.64 4.30 -9.19
N GLY A 54 -4.57 5.01 -8.07
CA GLY A 54 -3.45 5.88 -7.74
C GLY A 54 -2.39 5.10 -6.97
N LEU A 55 -1.13 5.25 -7.34
CA LEU A 55 -0.01 4.79 -6.53
C LEU A 55 0.68 5.99 -5.89
N TRP A 56 0.93 5.87 -4.59
CA TRP A 56 1.49 6.91 -3.74
C TRP A 56 2.79 6.43 -3.11
N ALA A 57 3.69 7.37 -2.84
CA ALA A 57 4.90 7.15 -2.08
C ALA A 57 4.91 8.09 -0.86
N ILE A 58 5.10 7.51 0.32
CA ILE A 58 5.08 8.21 1.61
C ILE A 58 6.43 8.03 2.30
N ASN A 59 6.89 9.07 2.97
CA ASN A 59 8.08 9.09 3.80
C ASN A 59 7.87 9.94 5.06
N ASP A 60 7.77 9.27 6.19
CA ASP A 60 7.63 9.87 7.51
C ASP A 60 9.00 10.09 8.20
N HIS A 61 10.13 9.77 7.54
CA HIS A 61 11.44 10.15 8.07
C HIS A 61 11.74 11.63 7.82
N TRP A 62 12.57 12.20 8.69
CA TRP A 62 13.11 13.56 8.55
C TRP A 62 14.26 13.69 7.53
N ARG A 63 14.49 12.68 6.70
CA ARG A 63 15.52 12.68 5.66
C ARG A 63 14.91 12.53 4.27
N ASN A 64 15.54 13.16 3.29
CA ASN A 64 15.18 12.99 1.89
C ASN A 64 15.78 11.70 1.33
N TYR A 65 15.05 11.05 0.41
CA TYR A 65 15.57 9.99 -0.45
C TYR A 65 15.53 10.46 -1.89
N PHE A 66 16.70 10.92 -2.37
CA PHE A 66 16.87 11.26 -3.79
C PHE A 66 17.13 9.98 -4.60
N HIS A 67 16.73 10.01 -5.88
CA HIS A 67 16.94 8.88 -6.80
C HIS A 67 16.36 7.57 -6.25
N ALA A 68 15.17 7.65 -5.65
CA ALA A 68 14.37 6.48 -5.33
C ALA A 68 13.50 6.10 -6.53
N SER A 69 12.91 4.92 -6.49
CA SER A 69 11.99 4.45 -7.51
C SER A 69 10.82 3.72 -6.87
N LEU A 70 9.60 4.04 -7.31
CA LEU A 70 8.42 3.25 -7.03
C LEU A 70 8.28 2.17 -8.11
N HIS A 71 8.14 0.92 -7.69
CA HIS A 71 7.93 -0.25 -8.55
C HIS A 71 6.52 -0.78 -8.32
N TRP A 72 5.88 -1.29 -9.37
CA TRP A 72 4.57 -1.93 -9.23
C TRP A 72 4.39 -3.10 -10.19
N LYS A 73 3.53 -4.03 -9.77
CA LYS A 73 3.00 -5.11 -10.58
C LYS A 73 1.53 -5.33 -10.22
N ILE A 74 0.67 -5.31 -11.22
CA ILE A 74 -0.77 -5.49 -11.08
C ILE A 74 -1.13 -6.76 -11.82
N VAL A 75 -1.68 -7.74 -11.12
CA VAL A 75 -1.98 -9.06 -11.66
C VAL A 75 -3.44 -9.45 -11.41
N GLN A 76 -4.02 -10.16 -12.38
CA GLN A 76 -5.31 -10.82 -12.23
C GLN A 76 -5.29 -12.10 -13.06
N ASP A 77 -5.74 -13.22 -12.49
CA ASP A 77 -5.73 -14.53 -13.15
C ASP A 77 -4.35 -14.91 -13.72
N ASP A 78 -3.30 -14.73 -12.92
CA ASP A 78 -1.91 -14.98 -13.28
C ASP A 78 -1.41 -14.18 -14.50
N LYS A 79 -2.14 -13.14 -14.90
CA LYS A 79 -1.80 -12.25 -16.00
C LYS A 79 -1.50 -10.86 -15.47
N THR A 80 -0.35 -10.33 -15.88
CA THR A 80 0.02 -8.93 -15.65
C THR A 80 -0.92 -8.01 -16.43
N LEU A 81 -1.64 -7.15 -15.70
CA LEU A 81 -2.44 -6.04 -16.25
C LEU A 81 -1.58 -4.79 -16.46
N SER A 82 -0.64 -4.53 -15.55
CA SER A 82 0.33 -3.44 -15.63
C SER A 82 1.56 -3.78 -14.79
N GLU A 83 2.72 -3.36 -15.23
CA GLU A 83 3.99 -3.48 -14.51
C GLU A 83 4.88 -2.32 -14.93
N GLY A 84 5.66 -1.78 -13.99
CA GLY A 84 6.55 -0.67 -14.30
C GLY A 84 7.27 -0.11 -13.09
N GLU A 85 8.08 0.90 -13.36
CA GLU A 85 8.79 1.68 -12.37
C GLU A 85 8.70 3.17 -12.69
N GLN A 86 8.77 4.00 -11.66
CA GLN A 86 8.79 5.45 -11.78
C GLN A 86 9.84 6.03 -10.83
N ALA A 87 10.79 6.78 -11.37
CA ALA A 87 11.75 7.51 -10.58
C ALA A 87 11.06 8.63 -9.78
N ILE A 88 11.41 8.74 -8.51
CA ILE A 88 10.86 9.70 -7.56
C ILE A 88 11.96 10.31 -6.68
N ASN A 89 11.75 11.55 -6.27
CA ASN A 89 12.47 12.14 -5.15
C ASN A 89 11.52 12.20 -3.97
N LEU A 90 11.80 11.44 -2.93
CA LEU A 90 10.92 11.31 -1.79
C LEU A 90 11.43 12.22 -0.67
N MET A 91 10.78 13.37 -0.52
CA MET A 91 11.20 14.38 0.44
C MET A 91 10.90 13.93 1.87
N ALA A 92 11.61 14.49 2.84
CA ALA A 92 11.35 14.28 4.27
C ALA A 92 9.90 14.67 4.61
N ASP A 93 9.29 13.89 5.51
CA ASP A 93 7.94 14.14 6.06
C ASP A 93 6.90 14.49 4.97
N SER A 94 6.78 13.63 3.97
CA SER A 94 5.95 13.90 2.80
C SER A 94 5.24 12.67 2.23
N GLY A 95 4.10 12.91 1.59
CA GLY A 95 3.40 11.95 0.75
C GLY A 95 3.13 12.57 -0.62
N GLN A 96 3.38 11.82 -1.69
CA GLN A 96 3.10 12.26 -3.05
C GLN A 96 2.39 11.18 -3.85
N LYS A 97 1.44 11.61 -4.68
CA LYS A 97 0.89 10.75 -5.72
C LYS A 97 1.91 10.65 -6.83
N VAL A 98 2.32 9.43 -7.14
CA VAL A 98 3.38 9.16 -8.13
C VAL A 98 2.79 8.97 -9.51
N ILE A 99 1.76 8.12 -9.61
CA ILE A 99 1.15 7.79 -10.89
C ILE A 99 -0.32 7.37 -10.69
N GLU A 100 -1.10 7.55 -11.74
CA GLU A 100 -2.44 6.99 -11.85
C GLU A 100 -2.50 6.07 -13.07
N LEU A 101 -2.98 4.84 -12.87
CA LEU A 101 -2.97 3.79 -13.86
C LEU A 101 -4.39 3.37 -14.20
N PRO A 102 -4.78 3.36 -15.50
CA PRO A 102 -6.03 2.75 -15.92
C PRO A 102 -5.91 1.23 -15.83
N ILE A 103 -6.89 0.57 -15.21
CA ILE A 103 -6.93 -0.88 -15.04
C ILE A 103 -8.29 -1.39 -15.49
N THR A 104 -8.29 -2.31 -16.46
CA THR A 104 -9.50 -2.98 -16.93
C THR A 104 -9.51 -4.41 -16.39
N PRO A 105 -10.41 -4.75 -15.45
CA PRO A 105 -10.55 -6.11 -14.94
C PRO A 105 -10.93 -7.06 -16.08
N ARG A 106 -10.28 -8.22 -16.11
CA ARG A 106 -10.48 -9.28 -17.09
C ARG A 106 -11.48 -10.33 -16.65
N SER A 107 -11.74 -10.41 -15.35
CA SER A 107 -12.72 -11.30 -14.72
C SER A 107 -13.27 -10.66 -13.45
N ASN A 108 -14.17 -11.37 -12.76
CA ASN A 108 -14.70 -11.00 -11.45
C ASN A 108 -13.82 -11.44 -10.26
N ARG A 109 -12.62 -11.95 -10.52
CA ARG A 109 -11.67 -12.37 -9.47
C ARG A 109 -10.84 -11.19 -8.97
N THR A 110 -10.20 -11.37 -7.81
CA THR A 110 -9.37 -10.36 -7.17
C THR A 110 -8.25 -9.89 -8.08
N ILE A 111 -8.07 -8.57 -8.15
CA ILE A 111 -6.87 -7.92 -8.69
C ILE A 111 -5.89 -7.77 -7.53
N THR A 112 -4.68 -8.26 -7.70
CA THR A 112 -3.59 -8.07 -6.73
C THR A 112 -2.68 -6.95 -7.24
N VAL A 113 -2.36 -6.01 -6.36
CA VAL A 113 -1.39 -4.95 -6.60
C VAL A 113 -0.22 -5.16 -5.65
N GLU A 114 0.95 -5.36 -6.23
CA GLU A 114 2.22 -5.42 -5.53
C GLU A 114 2.99 -4.13 -5.83
N SER A 115 3.61 -3.54 -4.82
CA SER A 115 4.35 -2.29 -4.98
C SER A 115 5.42 -2.14 -3.92
N ASP A 116 6.58 -1.63 -4.33
CA ASP A 116 7.75 -1.43 -3.48
C ASP A 116 8.43 -0.09 -3.80
N ILE A 117 9.08 0.50 -2.80
CA ILE A 117 9.96 1.66 -3.00
C ILE A 117 11.41 1.19 -2.80
N LEU A 118 12.26 1.49 -3.77
CA LEU A 118 13.70 1.21 -3.70
C LEU A 118 14.46 2.53 -3.61
N SER A 119 15.41 2.64 -2.68
CA SER A 119 16.34 3.78 -2.58
C SER A 119 17.77 3.31 -2.84
N SER A 120 18.54 4.14 -3.55
CA SER A 120 19.93 3.86 -3.94
C SER A 120 20.94 3.86 -2.79
N GLY A 121 20.52 3.95 -1.52
CA GLY A 121 21.46 4.14 -0.39
C GLY A 121 21.15 3.47 0.95
N ALA A 122 20.05 2.74 1.13
CA ALA A 122 19.83 1.98 2.37
C ALA A 122 18.74 0.93 2.19
N LYS A 123 18.99 -0.28 2.71
CA LYS A 123 17.88 -1.15 3.14
C LYS A 123 17.22 -0.46 4.34
N TYR A 124 15.89 -0.31 4.28
CA TYR A 124 15.07 0.30 5.33
C TYR A 124 15.19 -0.45 6.66
#